data_AF-A0A815R338-F1
#
_entry.id   AF-A0A815R338-F1
#
_cell.length_a   1.000
_cell.length_b   1.000
_cell.length_c   1.000
_cell.angle_alpha   90.00
_cell.angle_beta   90.00
_cell.angle_gamma   90.00
#
_symmetry.space_group_name_H-M   'P 1'
#
loop_
_entity.id
_entity.type
_entity.pdbx_description
1 polymer ?
#
loop_
_entity_poly.entity_id
_entity_poly.type
_entity_poly.pdbx_seq_one_letter_code
_entity_poly.pdbx_strand_id
1 'polypeptide(L)'
;MLTYSNRNVNTFLQVNHLRRFFVNVGHAQNDYTKITTIDDYWLWLENSFLKNIRAHKWCNNNKVSTDLRGFTNDTSNRLVGWVTITQLRVTSAIRNAFVYTKGKQPGTYLYMGTQATYDSGGYVYEIRGRPCTIHHL
;
A
#
# COMPACT_ATOMS: atom_id res chain seq x y z
N MET A 1 -4.85 34.39 -11.02
CA MET A 1 -5.67 33.45 -10.22
C MET A 1 -4.85 32.19 -9.95
N LEU A 2 -4.30 32.04 -8.74
CA LEU A 2 -3.30 31.01 -8.40
C LEU A 2 -3.88 29.59 -8.26
N THR A 3 -5.20 29.47 -8.09
CA THR A 3 -5.88 28.19 -7.82
C THR A 3 -6.16 27.38 -9.08
N TYR A 4 -6.32 28.03 -10.24
CA TYR A 4 -6.59 27.35 -11.51
C TYR A 4 -5.32 26.69 -12.08
N SER A 5 -4.18 27.39 -12.06
CA SER A 5 -2.89 26.87 -12.57
C SER A 5 -2.35 25.66 -11.81
N ASN A 6 -2.77 25.47 -10.55
CA ASN A 6 -2.38 24.31 -9.72
C ASN A 6 -3.35 23.12 -9.85
N ARG A 7 -4.43 23.23 -10.64
CA ARG A 7 -5.38 22.14 -10.88
C ARG A 7 -5.28 21.67 -12.33
N ASN A 8 -5.16 20.36 -12.52
CA ASN A 8 -5.25 19.74 -13.84
C ASN A 8 -6.60 19.03 -14.00
N VAL A 9 -7.28 19.27 -15.12
CA VAL A 9 -8.60 18.70 -15.45
C VAL A 9 -8.63 17.16 -15.42
N ASN A 10 -7.49 16.51 -15.66
CA ASN A 10 -7.39 15.04 -15.70
C ASN A 10 -7.07 14.41 -14.34
N THR A 11 -6.87 15.20 -13.28
CA THR A 11 -6.54 14.69 -11.93
C THR A 11 -7.60 13.72 -11.40
N PHE A 12 -8.87 13.97 -11.70
CA PHE A 12 -9.97 13.07 -11.35
C PHE A 12 -9.80 11.68 -11.97
N LEU A 13 -9.40 11.60 -13.24
CA LEU A 13 -9.21 10.33 -13.93
C LEU A 13 -8.06 9.53 -13.32
N GLN A 14 -6.98 10.20 -12.92
CA GLN A 14 -5.85 9.54 -12.26
C GLN A 14 -6.24 8.99 -10.89
N VAL A 15 -6.97 9.76 -10.07
CA VAL A 15 -7.48 9.30 -8.78
C VAL A 15 -8.45 8.12 -8.96
N ASN A 16 -9.39 8.22 -9.91
CA ASN A 16 -10.34 7.15 -10.18
C ASN A 16 -9.63 5.87 -10.67
N HIS A 17 -8.65 6.00 -11.56
CA HIS A 17 -7.83 4.89 -12.03
C HIS A 17 -7.12 4.19 -10.86
N LEU A 18 -6.40 4.93 -10.01
CA LEU A 18 -5.68 4.35 -8.87
C LEU A 18 -6.63 3.70 -7.86
N ARG A 19 -7.80 4.31 -7.61
CA ARG A 19 -8.82 3.75 -6.72
C ARG A 19 -9.35 2.42 -7.25
N ARG A 20 -9.64 2.31 -8.55
CA ARG A 20 -10.07 1.05 -9.17
C ARG A 20 -8.96 0.01 -9.17
N PHE A 21 -7.72 0.43 -9.37
CA PHE A 21 -6.57 -0.46 -9.45
C PHE A 21 -6.20 -1.12 -8.10
N PHE A 22 -6.31 -0.40 -6.98
CA PHE A 22 -5.95 -0.92 -5.65
C PHE A 22 -7.13 -1.33 -4.78
N VAL A 23 -8.27 -0.65 -4.89
CA VAL A 23 -9.42 -0.84 -3.98
C VAL A 23 -10.49 -1.70 -4.65
N ASN A 24 -10.96 -1.27 -5.83
CA ASN A 24 -12.10 -1.86 -6.51
C ASN A 24 -11.67 -2.68 -7.74
N VAL A 25 -10.87 -3.72 -7.50
CA VAL A 25 -10.28 -4.55 -8.57
C VAL A 25 -11.36 -5.29 -9.37
N GLY A 26 -12.61 -5.34 -8.88
CA GLY A 26 -13.75 -5.92 -9.59
C GLY A 26 -13.76 -7.46 -9.61
N HIS A 27 -12.70 -8.10 -9.11
CA HIS A 27 -12.66 -9.53 -8.86
C HIS A 27 -13.33 -9.85 -7.53
N ALA A 28 -14.39 -10.67 -7.58
CA ALA A 28 -15.31 -10.87 -6.47
C ALA A 28 -14.68 -11.43 -5.18
N GLN A 29 -13.54 -12.11 -5.27
CA GLN A 29 -12.91 -12.83 -4.16
C GLN A 29 -11.86 -12.01 -3.38
N ASN A 30 -11.21 -11.01 -3.99
CA ASN A 30 -10.11 -10.26 -3.34
C ASN A 30 -10.29 -8.74 -3.48
N ASP A 31 -11.53 -8.26 -3.34
CA ASP A 31 -11.86 -6.82 -3.36
C ASP A 31 -11.74 -6.24 -1.95
N TYR A 32 -11.11 -5.06 -1.81
CA TYR A 32 -10.95 -4.40 -0.51
C TYR A 32 -12.30 -4.12 0.17
N THR A 33 -13.32 -3.80 -0.62
CA THR A 33 -14.65 -3.42 -0.12
C THR A 33 -15.42 -4.55 0.55
N LYS A 34 -14.93 -5.79 0.41
CA LYS A 34 -15.58 -7.00 0.95
C LYS A 34 -14.86 -7.62 2.15
N ILE A 35 -13.79 -6.97 2.64
CA ILE A 35 -13.03 -7.47 3.78
C ILE A 35 -13.90 -7.42 5.04
N THR A 36 -14.10 -8.57 5.68
CA THR A 36 -14.85 -8.67 6.94
C THR A 36 -14.01 -9.25 8.07
N THR A 37 -13.08 -10.13 7.76
CA THR A 37 -12.21 -10.80 8.74
C THR A 37 -10.74 -10.41 8.57
N ILE A 38 -9.92 -10.78 9.56
CA ILE A 38 -8.46 -10.59 9.49
C ILE A 38 -7.87 -11.45 8.36
N ASP A 39 -8.40 -12.65 8.13
CA ASP A 39 -7.92 -13.53 7.06
C ASP A 39 -8.24 -12.95 5.68
N ASP A 40 -9.43 -12.37 5.50
CA ASP A 40 -9.79 -11.65 4.27
C ASP A 40 -8.83 -10.49 4.00
N TYR A 41 -8.41 -9.78 5.05
CA TYR A 41 -7.44 -8.69 4.92
C TYR A 41 -6.08 -9.19 4.42
N TRP A 42 -5.55 -10.26 5.00
CA TRP A 42 -4.28 -10.84 4.56
C TRP A 42 -4.36 -11.40 3.15
N LEU A 43 -5.46 -12.08 2.80
CA LEU A 43 -5.72 -12.58 1.46
C LEU A 43 -5.78 -11.44 0.44
N TRP A 44 -6.47 -10.34 0.76
CA TRP A 44 -6.48 -9.15 -0.09
C TRP A 44 -5.10 -8.51 -0.23
N LEU A 45 -4.37 -8.37 0.89
CA LEU A 45 -3.05 -7.75 0.91
C LEU A 45 -2.09 -8.50 -0.01
N GLU A 46 -2.04 -9.82 0.12
CA GLU A 46 -1.15 -10.67 -0.67
C GLU A 46 -1.57 -10.77 -2.13
N ASN A 47 -2.84 -11.12 -2.38
CA ASN A 47 -3.29 -11.50 -3.72
C ASN A 47 -3.69 -10.32 -4.60
N SER A 48 -4.07 -9.19 -4.01
CA SER A 48 -4.47 -7.99 -4.74
C SER A 48 -3.42 -6.88 -4.58
N PHE A 49 -3.22 -6.37 -3.36
CA PHE A 49 -2.43 -5.16 -3.17
C PHE A 49 -0.95 -5.35 -3.55
N LEU A 50 -0.28 -6.36 -2.98
CA LEU A 50 1.14 -6.64 -3.25
C LEU A 50 1.39 -7.06 -4.69
N LYS A 51 0.43 -7.76 -5.31
CA LYS A 51 0.51 -8.13 -6.72
C LYS A 51 0.43 -6.91 -7.65
N ASN A 52 -0.42 -5.93 -7.31
CA ASN A 52 -0.66 -4.76 -8.15
C ASN A 52 0.36 -3.64 -7.95
N ILE A 53 1.09 -3.62 -6.83
CA ILE A 53 2.05 -2.54 -6.56
C ILE A 53 3.30 -2.56 -7.44
N ARG A 54 3.49 -3.61 -8.24
CA ARG A 54 4.59 -3.68 -9.21
C ARG A 54 4.06 -4.07 -10.57
N ALA A 55 4.66 -3.50 -11.60
CA ALA A 55 4.37 -3.85 -12.98
C ALA A 55 4.50 -5.37 -13.18
N HIS A 56 3.52 -5.93 -13.92
CA HIS A 56 3.53 -7.34 -14.25
C HIS A 56 4.62 -7.63 -15.29
N LYS A 57 4.95 -8.92 -15.48
CA LYS A 57 5.75 -9.33 -16.63
C LYS A 57 4.94 -9.01 -17.89
N TRP A 58 5.55 -8.35 -18.87
CA TRP A 58 4.86 -8.00 -20.11
C TRP A 58 4.32 -9.25 -20.81
N CYS A 59 3.15 -9.14 -21.46
CA CYS A 59 2.42 -10.22 -22.12
C CYS A 59 3.20 -10.98 -23.21
N ASN A 60 4.37 -10.50 -23.61
CA ASN A 60 5.23 -11.09 -24.63
C ASN A 60 6.42 -11.89 -24.07
N ASN A 61 6.34 -12.34 -22.81
CA ASN A 61 7.31 -13.22 -22.17
C ASN A 61 8.75 -12.66 -22.05
N ASN A 62 8.97 -11.41 -22.44
CA ASN A 62 10.24 -10.72 -22.31
C ASN A 62 10.49 -10.36 -20.84
N LYS A 63 11.76 -10.53 -20.39
CA LYS A 63 12.21 -10.15 -19.05
C LYS A 63 11.70 -8.74 -18.71
N VAL A 64 11.11 -8.58 -17.51
CA VAL A 64 10.84 -7.24 -16.95
C VAL A 64 12.16 -6.49 -16.94
N SER A 65 12.27 -5.42 -17.75
CA SER A 65 13.47 -4.59 -17.75
C SER A 65 13.73 -4.08 -16.34
N THR A 66 14.99 -4.04 -15.94
CA THR A 66 15.45 -3.49 -14.64
C THR A 66 14.85 -2.11 -14.37
N ASP A 67 14.56 -1.35 -15.43
CA ASP A 67 14.04 0.01 -15.41
C ASP A 67 12.57 0.11 -14.95
N LEU A 68 11.83 -1.01 -14.95
CA LEU A 68 10.42 -1.05 -14.57
C LEU A 68 10.17 -1.36 -13.09
N ARG A 69 11.23 -1.54 -12.30
CA ARG A 69 11.15 -1.94 -10.89
C ARG A 69 10.42 -0.96 -9.98
N GLY A 70 10.31 0.31 -10.40
CA GLY A 70 9.61 1.37 -9.69
C GLY A 70 8.32 1.81 -10.36
N PHE A 71 7.74 1.01 -11.26
CA PHE A 71 6.51 1.38 -11.96
C PHE A 71 5.35 0.44 -11.60
N THR A 72 4.15 1.01 -11.57
CA THR A 72 2.87 0.29 -11.50
C THR A 72 2.13 0.43 -12.83
N ASN A 73 1.27 -0.55 -13.11
CA ASN A 73 0.43 -0.57 -14.32
C ASN A 73 1.24 -0.32 -15.62
N ASP A 74 2.15 -1.25 -15.90
CA ASP A 74 2.96 -1.36 -17.12
C ASP A 74 3.86 -0.18 -17.52
N THR A 75 3.83 0.96 -16.81
CA THR A 75 4.75 2.15 -16.83
C THR A 75 4.03 3.44 -16.41
N SER A 76 2.71 3.42 -16.24
CA SER A 76 1.89 4.64 -16.18
C SER A 76 2.11 5.47 -14.92
N ASN A 77 2.46 4.84 -13.79
CA ASN A 77 2.73 5.54 -12.54
C ASN A 77 4.03 5.04 -11.92
N ARG A 78 4.85 5.98 -11.42
CA ARG A 78 6.10 5.66 -10.72
C ARG A 78 5.83 5.55 -9.21
N LEU A 79 6.16 4.41 -8.63
CA LEU A 79 6.28 4.21 -7.19
C LEU A 79 7.51 4.97 -6.68
N VAL A 80 7.30 5.86 -5.71
CA VAL A 80 8.37 6.58 -5.02
C VAL A 80 8.47 6.01 -3.61
N GLY A 81 9.67 5.54 -3.24
CA GLY A 81 9.91 4.90 -1.94
C GLY A 81 9.44 3.44 -1.88
N TRP A 82 9.00 3.03 -0.69
CA TRP A 82 8.53 1.68 -0.39
C TRP A 82 7.20 1.75 0.37
N VAL A 83 6.49 0.61 0.42
CA VAL A 83 5.29 0.51 1.27
C VAL A 83 5.70 0.29 2.71
N THR A 84 5.03 1.03 3.57
CA THR A 84 5.17 0.90 5.01
C THR A 84 3.84 0.45 5.59
N ILE A 85 3.85 -0.67 6.32
CA ILE A 85 2.71 -1.13 7.12
C ILE A 85 2.98 -0.72 8.57
N THR A 86 2.01 -0.02 9.17
CA THR A 86 2.06 0.38 10.57
C THR A 86 0.96 -0.32 11.36
N GLN A 87 1.31 -0.92 12.50
CA GLN A 87 0.35 -1.57 13.40
C GLN A 87 0.35 -0.90 14.78
N LEU A 88 -0.83 -0.51 15.22
CA LEU A 88 -1.10 -0.11 16.60
C LEU A 88 -1.52 -1.33 17.42
N ARG A 89 -1.00 -1.46 18.64
CA ARG A 89 -1.46 -2.46 19.60
C ARG A 89 -1.73 -1.80 20.93
N VAL A 90 -2.83 -2.18 21.56
CA VAL A 90 -3.07 -1.91 22.98
C VAL A 90 -2.31 -2.97 23.78
N THR A 91 -1.58 -2.55 24.79
CA THR A 91 -0.65 -3.42 25.53
C THR A 91 -1.40 -4.58 26.20
N SER A 92 -1.03 -5.82 25.86
CA SER A 92 -1.21 -6.99 26.73
C SER A 92 0.15 -7.41 27.29
N ALA A 93 0.18 -8.06 28.45
CA ALA A 93 1.39 -8.30 29.26
C ALA A 93 2.50 -9.16 28.62
N ILE A 94 2.42 -9.48 27.32
CA ILE A 94 3.35 -10.39 26.63
C ILE A 94 4.49 -9.57 26.04
N ARG A 95 5.70 -9.82 26.55
CA ARG A 95 6.94 -9.13 26.18
C ARG A 95 7.42 -9.52 24.77
N ASN A 96 7.47 -8.50 23.92
CA ASN A 96 8.49 -8.19 22.91
C ASN A 96 8.87 -9.28 21.90
N ALA A 97 8.20 -9.25 20.74
CA ALA A 97 8.72 -9.77 19.47
C ALA A 97 8.99 -8.67 18.42
N PHE A 98 8.54 -7.43 18.65
CA PHE A 98 8.65 -6.32 17.69
C PHE A 98 9.09 -5.03 18.36
N VAL A 99 9.85 -4.19 17.66
CA VAL A 99 10.32 -2.89 18.18
C VAL A 99 9.24 -1.83 17.93
N TYR A 100 8.71 -1.27 19.02
CA TYR A 100 7.74 -0.17 18.95
C TYR A 100 8.43 1.15 18.63
N THR A 101 8.00 1.82 17.57
CA THR A 101 8.48 3.17 17.22
C THR A 101 7.54 4.21 17.79
N LYS A 102 8.04 5.09 18.68
CA LYS A 102 7.26 6.21 19.20
C LYS A 102 7.06 7.28 18.11
N GLY A 103 5.85 7.81 18.00
CA GLY A 103 5.45 8.85 17.03
C GLY A 103 6.11 10.23 17.19
N LYS A 104 7.20 10.34 17.95
CA LYS A 104 7.97 11.58 18.14
C LYS A 104 9.13 11.74 17.13
N GLN A 105 9.15 10.94 16.07
CA GLN A 105 10.09 11.16 14.96
C GLN A 105 9.60 12.33 14.10
N PRO A 106 10.45 13.32 13.76
CA PRO A 106 10.06 14.44 12.91
C PRO A 106 9.72 13.92 11.51
N GLY A 107 8.44 14.04 11.08
CA GLY A 107 7.99 13.68 9.73
C GLY A 107 6.64 12.96 9.63
N THR A 108 5.99 12.61 10.74
CA THR A 108 4.70 11.90 10.74
C THR A 108 3.60 12.69 11.45
N TYR A 109 2.38 12.68 10.92
CA TYR A 109 1.21 13.39 11.47
C TYR A 109 0.15 12.40 12.01
N LEU A 110 -0.76 12.91 12.84
CA LEU A 110 -1.94 12.19 13.31
C LEU A 110 -2.81 11.73 12.13
N TYR A 111 -3.28 10.49 12.17
CA TYR A 111 -4.27 9.98 11.22
C TYR A 111 -5.66 10.02 11.85
N MET A 112 -6.59 10.78 11.28
CA MET A 112 -7.99 10.83 11.72
C MET A 112 -8.81 9.78 10.98
N GLY A 113 -9.14 8.68 11.66
CA GLY A 113 -10.06 7.67 11.16
C GLY A 113 -11.51 8.00 11.48
N THR A 114 -12.43 7.13 11.05
CA THR A 114 -13.87 7.29 11.29
C THR A 114 -14.26 7.13 12.76
N GLN A 115 -13.50 6.32 13.52
CA GLN A 115 -13.82 5.98 14.92
C GLN A 115 -12.88 6.64 15.93
N ALA A 116 -11.65 6.97 15.54
CA ALA A 116 -10.66 7.57 16.44
C ALA A 116 -9.58 8.33 15.67
N THR A 117 -8.86 9.20 16.39
CA THR A 117 -7.60 9.77 15.92
C THR A 117 -6.46 8.89 16.41
N TYR A 118 -5.55 8.55 15.50
CA TYR A 118 -4.46 7.63 15.73
C TYR A 118 -3.13 8.37 15.70
N ASP A 119 -2.34 8.18 16.76
CA ASP A 119 -0.96 8.65 16.81
C ASP A 119 -0.10 7.92 15.77
N SER A 120 0.92 8.60 15.26
CA SER A 120 1.84 8.07 14.24
C SER A 120 2.84 7.03 14.73
N GLY A 121 2.77 6.64 16.01
CA GLY A 121 3.60 5.57 16.57
C GLY A 121 3.09 4.19 16.19
N GLY A 122 3.92 3.16 16.33
CA GLY A 122 3.50 1.79 16.07
C GLY A 122 4.64 0.84 15.75
N TYR A 123 4.28 -0.40 15.43
CA TYR A 123 5.18 -1.36 14.81
C TYR A 123 5.21 -1.09 13.31
N VAL A 124 6.40 -0.86 12.78
CA VAL A 124 6.61 -0.47 11.39
C VAL A 124 7.27 -1.61 10.64
N TYR A 125 6.66 -2.02 9.53
CA TYR A 125 7.25 -2.99 8.61
C TYR A 125 7.36 -2.37 7.22
N GLU A 126 8.54 -2.45 6.63
CA GLU A 126 8.83 -1.93 5.30
C GLU A 126 8.90 -3.07 4.29
N ILE A 127 8.05 -3.03 3.27
CA ILE A 127 8.05 -4.03 2.21
C ILE A 127 9.17 -3.68 1.23
N ARG A 128 10.33 -4.31 1.43
CA ARG A 128 11.51 -4.23 0.55
C ARG A 128 11.64 -5.51 -0.28
N GLY A 129 12.44 -5.48 -1.34
CA GLY A 129 12.79 -6.71 -2.09
C GLY A 129 11.93 -6.97 -3.32
N ARG A 130 12.01 -8.16 -3.94
CA ARG A 130 11.25 -8.57 -5.16
C ARG A 130 9.99 -9.38 -4.76
N PRO A 131 8.91 -9.40 -5.57
CA PRO A 131 7.70 -10.17 -5.24
C PRO A 131 7.94 -11.69 -5.08
N CYS A 132 9.08 -12.21 -5.52
CA CYS A 132 9.46 -13.62 -5.39
C CYS A 132 10.32 -13.95 -4.15
N THR A 133 10.35 -13.10 -3.13
CA THR A 133 11.09 -13.39 -1.88
C THR A 133 10.29 -12.94 -0.66
N ILE A 134 9.10 -13.53 -0.49
CA ILE A 134 8.40 -13.53 0.80
C ILE A 134 8.50 -14.97 1.28
N HIS A 135 9.49 -15.26 2.11
CA HIS A 135 9.57 -16.56 2.77
C HIS A 135 8.50 -16.60 3.85
N HIS A 136 7.65 -17.64 3.78
CA HIS A 136 6.76 -18.05 4.85
C HIS A 136 7.54 -18.05 6.18
N LEU A 137 7.02 -17.29 7.16
CA LEU A 137 7.35 -17.46 8.57
C LEU A 137 6.39 -18.49 9.18
#